data_AF-A0A7D9K1J2-F1
#
_entry.id   AF-A0A7D9K1J2-F1
#
_cell.length_a   1.000
_cell.length_b   1.000
_cell.length_c   1.000
_cell.angle_alpha   90.00
_cell.angle_beta   90.00
_cell.angle_gamma   90.00
#
_symmetry.space_group_name_H-M   'P 1'
#
loop_
_entity.id
_entity.type
_entity.pdbx_description
1 polymer ?
#
loop_
_entity_poly.entity_id
_entity_poly.type
_entity_poly.pdbx_seq_one_letter_code
_entity_poly.pdbx_strand_id
1 'polypeptide(L)'
;MPTIKKNNTQYTGPLSLNNIIKEDMVGVASILYIKCNLCGKINKVKTSSEHRSGQRGRLTFNINSRAVLGSLQAGIGNTHLNNLFATMNVPTMNNRTFKS
;
A
#
# COMPACT_ATOMS: atom_id res chain seq x y z
N MET A 1 25.29 25.85 -17.60
CA MET A 1 24.86 24.87 -16.56
C MET A 1 24.12 25.62 -15.48
N PRO A 2 22.81 25.47 -15.29
CA PRO A 2 22.13 26.14 -14.18
C PRO A 2 22.34 25.33 -12.90
N THR A 3 22.99 25.96 -11.93
CA THR A 3 23.13 25.50 -10.55
C THR A 3 21.80 25.70 -9.82
N ILE A 4 21.10 24.59 -9.52
CA ILE A 4 19.86 24.62 -8.75
C ILE A 4 20.21 24.85 -7.28
N LYS A 5 19.92 26.06 -6.79
CA LYS A 5 19.94 26.39 -5.36
C LYS A 5 18.96 25.48 -4.63
N LYS A 6 19.43 24.76 -3.60
CA LYS A 6 18.60 23.98 -2.66
C LYS A 6 17.77 24.91 -1.79
N ASN A 7 16.76 25.54 -2.39
CA ASN A 7 15.69 26.19 -1.66
C ASN A 7 14.69 25.10 -1.26
N ASN A 8 14.06 25.25 -0.09
CA ASN A 8 13.08 24.32 0.50
C ASN A 8 11.75 24.28 -0.30
N THR A 9 11.80 24.31 -1.63
CA THR A 9 10.65 24.37 -2.51
C THR A 9 10.09 22.97 -2.71
N GLN A 10 8.85 22.78 -2.26
CA GLN A 10 8.06 21.59 -2.57
C GLN A 10 7.67 21.68 -4.05
N TYR A 11 8.24 20.81 -4.87
CA TYR A 11 7.91 20.75 -6.30
C TYR A 11 6.58 20.05 -6.48
N THR A 12 5.66 20.69 -7.20
CA THR A 12 4.41 20.10 -7.66
C THR A 12 4.66 19.40 -8.99
N GLY A 13 4.38 18.11 -9.08
CA GLY A 13 4.60 17.30 -10.27
C GLY A 13 4.36 15.81 -10.02
N PRO A 14 4.17 15.00 -11.08
CA PRO A 14 3.90 13.57 -10.92
C PRO A 14 5.11 12.85 -10.32
N LEU A 15 4.86 12.02 -9.31
CA LEU A 15 5.84 11.08 -8.79
C LEU A 15 5.97 9.91 -9.77
N SER A 16 7.18 9.64 -10.25
CA SER A 16 7.43 8.50 -11.12
C SER A 16 7.56 7.21 -10.32
N LEU A 17 6.84 6.17 -10.73
CA LEU A 17 6.93 4.83 -10.13
C LEU A 17 8.31 4.18 -10.34
N ASN A 18 9.09 4.64 -11.33
CA ASN A 18 10.46 4.14 -11.54
C ASN A 18 11.42 4.53 -10.39
N ASN A 19 11.03 5.49 -9.55
CA ASN A 19 11.85 5.96 -8.42
C ASN A 19 11.36 5.41 -7.07
N ILE A 20 10.68 4.26 -7.07
CA ILE A 20 10.37 3.53 -5.84
C ILE A 20 11.70 3.04 -5.25
N ILE A 21 12.00 3.49 -4.03
CA ILE A 21 13.19 3.06 -3.29
C ILE A 21 12.87 1.93 -2.30
N LYS A 22 11.59 1.80 -1.93
CA LYS A 22 11.11 0.81 -0.97
C LYS A 22 9.61 0.61 -1.15
N GLU A 23 9.18 -0.62 -0.92
CA GLU A 23 7.78 -1.00 -0.78
C GLU A 23 7.58 -1.74 0.55
N ASP A 24 6.62 -1.30 1.36
CA ASP A 24 6.14 -2.05 2.52
C ASP A 24 4.76 -2.66 2.19
N MET A 25 4.68 -3.99 2.14
CA MET A 25 3.42 -4.70 1.90
C MET A 25 2.66 -4.95 3.20
N VAL A 26 1.35 -4.68 3.18
CA VAL A 26 0.43 -4.90 4.31
C VAL A 26 -0.80 -5.63 3.78
N GLY A 27 -0.71 -6.95 3.69
CA GLY A 27 -1.73 -7.76 3.00
C GLY A 27 -1.69 -7.48 1.50
N VAL A 28 -2.84 -7.14 0.91
CA VAL A 28 -2.98 -6.80 -0.51
C VAL A 28 -2.58 -5.34 -0.79
N ALA A 29 -2.55 -4.50 0.24
CA ALA A 29 -2.13 -3.11 0.11
C ALA A 29 -0.61 -2.96 0.19
N SER A 30 -0.11 -1.89 -0.41
CA SER A 30 1.30 -1.51 -0.38
C SER A 30 1.47 -0.04 -0.02
N ILE A 31 2.60 0.25 0.61
CA ILE A 31 3.08 1.59 0.87
C ILE A 31 4.36 1.78 0.06
N LEU A 32 4.29 2.63 -0.96
CA LEU A 32 5.39 2.96 -1.84
C LEU A 32 6.14 4.18 -1.31
N TYR A 33 7.46 4.06 -1.18
CA TYR A 33 8.34 5.18 -0.86
C TYR A 33 9.01 5.62 -2.16
N ILE A 34 8.55 6.75 -2.70
CA ILE A 34 9.00 7.25 -4.00
C ILE A 34 9.90 8.47 -3.79
N LYS A 35 11.14 8.38 -4.27
CA LYS A 35 12.06 9.52 -4.25
C LYS A 35 11.73 10.47 -5.39
N CYS A 36 11.52 11.75 -5.07
CA CYS A 36 11.35 12.78 -6.09
C CYS A 36 12.69 13.04 -6.79
N ASN A 37 12.73 13.02 -8.13
CA ASN A 37 13.95 13.30 -8.88
C ASN A 37 14.37 14.78 -8.86
N LEU A 38 13.44 15.70 -8.55
CA LEU A 38 13.71 17.13 -8.54
C LEU A 38 14.25 17.62 -7.19
N CYS A 39 13.58 17.30 -6.08
CA CYS A 39 14.01 17.73 -4.74
C CYS A 39 14.67 16.64 -3.89
N GLY A 40 14.65 15.38 -4.33
CA GLY A 40 15.18 14.26 -3.53
C GLY A 40 14.30 13.84 -2.35
N LYS A 41 13.17 14.51 -2.08
CA LYS A 41 12.25 14.16 -0.98
C LYS A 41 11.63 12.77 -1.20
N ILE A 42 11.54 11.98 -0.14
CA ILE A 42 10.84 10.68 -0.14
C ILE A 42 9.37 10.93 0.14
N ASN A 43 8.51 10.47 -0.77
CA ASN A 43 7.06 10.58 -0.67
C ASN A 43 6.47 9.21 -0.35
N LYS A 44 5.62 9.16 0.67
CA LYS A 44 4.92 7.94 1.10
C LYS A 44 3.56 7.90 0.41
N VAL A 45 3.39 6.98 -0.53
CA VAL A 45 2.16 6.81 -1.31
C VAL A 45 1.52 5.47 -0.94
N LYS A 46 0.25 5.50 -0.55
CA LYS A 46 -0.52 4.30 -0.18
C LYS A 46 -1.36 3.85 -1.38
N THR A 47 -1.36 2.55 -1.69
CA THR A 47 -2.15 2.03 -2.82
C THR A 47 -3.64 1.90 -2.52
N SER A 48 -4.04 1.96 -1.25
CA SER A 48 -5.42 1.97 -0.80
C SER A 48 -5.61 2.97 0.33
N SER A 49 -6.83 3.51 0.45
CA SER A 49 -7.27 4.22 1.65
C SER A 49 -7.30 3.29 2.86
N GLU A 50 -7.23 3.89 4.05
CA GLU A 50 -7.29 3.20 5.33
C GLU A 50 -8.56 3.60 6.09
N HIS A 51 -9.01 2.73 6.99
CA HIS A 51 -10.08 2.99 7.95
C HIS A 51 -9.70 2.41 9.32
N ARG A 52 -10.46 2.78 10.34
CA ARG A 52 -10.39 2.17 11.68
C ARG A 52 -11.72 1.52 12.02
N SER A 53 -11.66 0.31 12.56
CA SER A 53 -12.82 -0.38 13.11
C SER A 53 -13.19 0.22 14.47
N GLY A 54 -14.09 1.21 14.49
CA GLY A 54 -14.43 1.97 15.69
C GLY A 54 -13.32 2.92 16.15
N GLN A 55 -13.49 3.56 17.32
CA GLN A 55 -12.56 4.61 17.79
C GLN A 55 -11.17 4.06 18.17
N ARG A 56 -11.10 2.83 18.70
CA ARG A 56 -9.86 2.17 19.16
C ARG A 56 -9.38 1.04 18.25
N GLY A 57 -10.04 0.81 17.12
CA GLY A 57 -9.65 -0.24 16.18
C GLY A 57 -8.30 0.00 15.54
N ARG A 58 -7.70 -1.09 15.06
CA ARG A 58 -6.49 -1.04 14.26
C ARG A 58 -6.76 -0.26 12.97
N LEU A 59 -5.77 0.52 12.54
CA LEU A 59 -5.79 1.14 11.22
C LEU A 59 -5.54 0.06 10.16
N THR A 60 -6.50 -0.15 9.27
CA THR A 60 -6.52 -1.23 8.29
C THR A 60 -6.78 -0.66 6.89
N PHE A 61 -6.13 -1.22 5.88
CA PHE A 61 -6.39 -0.84 4.49
C PHE A 61 -7.75 -1.37 4.01
N ASN A 62 -8.53 -0.50 3.35
CA ASN A 62 -9.86 -0.84 2.85
C ASN A 62 -9.84 -2.06 1.92
N ILE A 63 -8.81 -2.19 1.08
CA ILE A 63 -8.67 -3.34 0.18
C ILE A 63 -8.53 -4.68 0.93
N ASN A 64 -7.86 -4.70 2.09
CA ASN A 64 -7.74 -5.93 2.88
C ASN A 64 -9.10 -6.37 3.42
N SER A 65 -9.85 -5.44 4.01
CA SER A 65 -11.19 -5.75 4.52
C SER A 65 -12.14 -6.16 3.39
N ARG A 66 -12.07 -5.53 2.21
CA ARG A 66 -12.86 -5.96 1.04
C ARG A 66 -12.50 -7.36 0.57
N ALA A 67 -11.20 -7.70 0.54
CA ALA A 67 -10.75 -9.04 0.18
C ALA A 67 -11.26 -10.10 1.18
N VAL A 68 -11.17 -9.82 2.49
CA VAL A 68 -11.68 -10.70 3.54
C VAL A 68 -13.21 -10.83 3.47
N LEU A 69 -13.94 -9.72 3.31
CA LEU A 69 -15.40 -9.77 3.19
C LEU A 69 -15.84 -10.57 1.96
N GLY A 70 -15.17 -10.36 0.81
CA GLY A 70 -15.41 -11.15 -0.40
C GLY A 70 -15.09 -12.63 -0.21
N SER A 71 -14.00 -12.96 0.50
CA SER A 71 -13.65 -14.34 0.78
C SER A 71 -14.68 -15.02 1.68
N LEU A 72 -15.16 -14.31 2.72
CA LEU A 72 -16.24 -14.80 3.59
C LEU A 72 -17.54 -15.02 2.83
N GLN A 73 -17.92 -14.08 1.96
CA GLN A 73 -19.10 -14.19 1.12
C GLN A 73 -19.01 -15.38 0.15
N ALA A 74 -17.83 -15.69 -0.37
CA ALA A 74 -17.57 -16.85 -1.22
C ALA A 74 -17.41 -18.17 -0.45
N GLY A 75 -17.46 -18.15 0.89
CA GLY A 75 -17.26 -19.35 1.71
C GLY A 75 -15.81 -19.85 1.75
N ILE A 76 -14.83 -18.99 1.46
CA ILE A 76 -13.41 -19.38 1.41
C ILE A 76 -12.60 -18.72 2.55
N GLY A 77 -11.73 -19.51 3.18
CA GLY A 77 -10.83 -19.05 4.25
C GLY A 77 -9.51 -18.45 3.73
N ASN A 78 -8.66 -18.01 4.67
CA ASN A 78 -7.37 -17.35 4.38
C ASN A 78 -6.47 -18.17 3.44
N THR A 79 -6.39 -19.50 3.61
CA THR A 79 -5.58 -20.38 2.75
C THR A 79 -6.04 -20.34 1.30
N HIS A 80 -7.34 -20.51 1.06
CA HIS A 80 -7.91 -20.46 -0.29
C HIS A 80 -7.75 -19.09 -0.93
N LEU A 81 -7.94 -18.02 -0.15
CA LEU A 81 -7.71 -16.66 -0.62
C LEU A 81 -6.24 -16.43 -1.01
N ASN A 82 -5.29 -16.94 -0.22
CA ASN A 82 -3.86 -16.84 -0.54
C ASN A 82 -3.47 -17.67 -1.77
N ASN A 83 -4.08 -18.85 -1.98
CA ASN A 83 -3.89 -19.63 -3.20
C ASN A 83 -4.38 -18.84 -4.43
N LEU A 84 -5.55 -18.20 -4.33
CA LEU A 84 -6.06 -17.32 -5.40
C LEU A 84 -5.08 -16.17 -5.68
N PHE A 85 -4.61 -15.46 -4.64
CA PHE A 85 -3.62 -14.40 -4.81
C PHE A 85 -2.31 -14.90 -5.44
N ALA A 86 -1.83 -16.08 -5.06
CA ALA A 86 -0.65 -16.67 -5.66
C ALA A 86 -0.84 -16.93 -7.17
N THR A 87 -2.00 -17.43 -7.59
CA THR A 87 -2.30 -17.64 -9.03
C THR A 87 -2.38 -16.34 -9.83
N MET A 88 -2.75 -15.23 -9.19
CA MET A 88 -2.79 -13.89 -9.81
C MET A 88 -1.46 -13.14 -9.69
N ASN A 89 -0.44 -13.72 -9.06
CA ASN A 89 0.82 -13.03 -8.71
C ASN A 89 0.60 -11.75 -7.87
N VAL A 90 -0.34 -11.81 -6.92
CA VAL A 90 -0.66 -10.74 -5.96
C VAL A 90 -0.10 -11.10 -4.58
N PRO A 91 0.38 -10.12 -3.78
CA PRO A 91 0.85 -10.38 -2.42
C PRO A 91 -0.19 -11.10 -1.55
N THR A 92 0.29 -12.06 -0.75
CA THR A 92 -0.58 -12.83 0.16
C THR A 92 -0.91 -12.07 1.43
N MET A 93 -1.99 -12.48 2.09
CA MET A 93 -2.44 -11.90 3.34
C MET A 93 -2.17 -12.86 4.51
N ASN A 94 -1.37 -12.41 5.47
CA ASN A 94 -1.17 -13.17 6.70
C ASN A 94 -2.44 -13.24 7.56
N ASN A 95 -2.49 -14.24 8.44
CA ASN A 95 -3.67 -14.52 9.26
C ASN A 95 -4.03 -13.36 10.22
N ARG A 96 -3.06 -12.52 10.61
CA ARG A 96 -3.31 -11.35 11.47
C ARG A 96 -4.08 -10.26 10.72
N THR A 97 -3.68 -9.96 9.49
CA THR A 97 -4.37 -8.98 8.63
C THR A 97 -5.73 -9.50 8.19
N PHE A 98 -5.88 -10.81 7.98
CA PHE A 98 -7.16 -11.44 7.63
C PHE A 98 -8.22 -11.33 8.73
N LYS A 99 -7.80 -11.34 10.01
CA LYS A 99 -8.69 -11.24 11.18
C LYS A 99 -8.84 -9.81 11.73
N SER A 100 -8.21 -8.81 11.08
CA SER A 100 -8.17 -7.41 11.57
C SER A 100 -9.43 -6.63 11.29
#